data_AF-A0A830CPG8-F1
#
_entry.id   AF-A0A830CPG8-F1
#
_cell.length_a   1.000
_cell.length_b   1.000
_cell.length_c   1.000
_cell.angle_alpha   90.00
_cell.angle_beta   90.00
_cell.angle_gamma   90.00
#
_symmetry.space_group_name_H-M   'P 1'
#
loop_
_entity.id
_entity.type
_entity.pdbx_description
1 polymer ?
#
loop_
_entity_poly.entity_id
_entity_poly.type
_entity_poly.pdbx_seq_one_letter_code
_entity_poly.pdbx_strand_id
1 'polypeptide(L)'
;MEIACAVKNPPSSVLPQKNPIKILHTSLPTKICTLNPSESKTHLKSNNKLNLSQQNRHENLEVSLPTMSDIMDASRAQNLDLKLQTFGPFFRITAKSLETQKQLGRADGLIRVWFGGKILHLDSMRLQRETIGMEKSIFGIGLFIGAVAIRHGYDCGCKKAELLAINDTDLYHSKLVRFYKRIGFETVYEVTGSSVGDMSHMMVWGGVGTRMDANLQDLMIKWCSRFNSKK
;
A
#
# COMPACT_ATOMS: atom_id res chain seq x y z
N MET A 1 -62.84 28.71 -12.56
CA MET A 1 -61.72 27.76 -12.66
C MET A 1 -60.48 28.50 -12.20
N GLU A 2 -60.44 28.84 -10.92
CA GLU A 2 -59.24 29.29 -10.21
C GLU A 2 -58.63 28.05 -9.56
N ILE A 3 -57.29 27.94 -9.47
CA ILE A 3 -56.52 27.91 -8.20
C ILE A 3 -55.02 28.10 -8.54
N ALA A 4 -54.50 29.23 -8.05
CA ALA A 4 -53.17 29.56 -7.51
C ALA A 4 -51.86 28.89 -8.02
N CYS A 5 -50.96 29.77 -8.48
CA CYS A 5 -49.51 29.63 -8.46
C CYS A 5 -48.96 29.64 -7.01
N ALA A 6 -48.01 28.76 -6.71
CA ALA A 6 -47.14 28.87 -5.53
C ALA A 6 -45.71 28.44 -5.88
N VAL A 7 -44.88 29.44 -6.17
CA VAL A 7 -43.42 29.34 -6.30
C VAL A 7 -42.83 29.22 -4.90
N LYS A 8 -42.19 28.09 -4.58
CA LYS A 8 -41.42 27.91 -3.34
C LYS A 8 -39.97 28.33 -3.59
N ASN A 9 -39.55 29.40 -2.90
CA ASN A 9 -38.17 29.85 -2.84
C ASN A 9 -37.27 28.82 -2.11
N PRO A 10 -35.99 28.71 -2.48
CA PRO A 10 -35.04 27.84 -1.79
C PRO A 10 -34.60 28.43 -0.43
N PRO A 11 -34.33 27.60 0.59
CA PRO A 11 -33.88 28.07 1.88
C PRO A 11 -32.43 28.60 1.85
N SER A 12 -32.28 29.73 2.53
CA SER A 12 -31.08 30.51 2.80
C SER A 12 -29.89 29.70 3.32
N SER A 13 -28.72 29.97 2.75
CA SER A 13 -27.40 29.52 3.20
C SER A 13 -27.03 30.19 4.53
N VAL A 14 -27.06 29.43 5.62
CA VAL A 14 -26.48 29.85 6.91
C VAL A 14 -25.03 29.41 6.97
N LEU A 15 -24.12 30.37 6.81
CA LEU A 15 -22.69 30.22 7.09
C LEU A 15 -22.47 30.22 8.62
N PRO A 16 -21.83 29.20 9.22
CA PRO A 16 -21.40 29.27 10.61
C PRO A 16 -20.17 30.18 10.74
N GLN A 17 -20.32 31.23 11.56
CA GLN A 17 -19.25 32.12 11.99
C GLN A 17 -18.12 31.31 12.67
N LYS A 18 -16.90 31.42 12.13
CA LYS A 18 -15.66 30.97 12.78
C LYS A 18 -15.27 32.00 13.85
N ASN A 19 -15.44 31.63 15.11
CA ASN A 19 -14.78 32.33 16.22
C ASN A 19 -13.29 31.91 16.26
N PRO A 20 -12.34 32.86 16.42
CA PRO A 20 -10.93 32.54 16.47
C PRO A 20 -10.56 31.86 17.79
N ILE A 21 -10.03 30.64 17.70
CA ILE A 21 -9.44 29.91 18.82
C ILE A 21 -8.13 30.62 19.19
N LYS A 22 -8.07 31.16 20.43
CA LYS A 22 -6.85 31.69 21.04
C LYS A 22 -5.84 30.57 21.21
N ILE A 23 -4.71 30.67 20.51
CA ILE A 23 -3.54 29.79 20.69
C ILE A 23 -2.83 30.26 21.96
N LEU A 24 -2.84 29.43 23.00
CA LEU A 24 -2.02 29.61 24.19
C LEU A 24 -0.60 29.14 23.85
N HIS A 25 0.33 30.09 23.79
CA HIS A 25 1.74 29.83 23.69
C HIS A 25 2.24 29.28 25.02
N THR A 26 2.69 28.02 25.03
CA THR A 26 3.45 27.46 26.16
C THR A 26 4.82 27.09 25.64
N SER A 27 5.79 27.96 25.92
CA SER A 27 7.21 27.78 25.64
C SER A 27 7.80 26.68 26.53
N LEU A 28 8.40 25.66 25.91
CA LEU A 28 9.27 24.71 26.59
C LEU A 28 10.71 25.25 26.62
N PRO A 29 11.42 25.16 27.75
CA PRO A 29 12.74 25.78 27.92
C PRO A 29 13.85 24.98 27.24
N THR A 30 14.62 25.72 26.44
CA THR A 30 15.92 25.38 25.87
C THR A 30 16.94 25.10 26.99
N LYS A 31 17.53 23.91 27.03
CA LYS A 31 18.80 23.68 27.74
C LYS A 31 19.95 23.72 26.74
N ILE A 32 20.64 24.85 26.74
CA ILE A 32 21.96 25.07 26.13
C ILE A 32 22.99 24.61 27.16
N CYS A 33 23.89 23.71 26.78
CA CYS A 33 25.17 23.53 27.46
C CYS A 33 26.28 23.80 26.45
N THR A 34 26.83 25.00 26.52
CA THR A 34 28.08 25.43 25.88
C THR A 34 29.26 25.14 26.81
N LEU A 35 30.26 24.42 26.31
CA LEU A 35 31.66 24.54 26.74
C LEU A 35 32.56 24.35 25.50
N ASN A 36 33.24 25.43 25.11
CA ASN A 36 34.39 25.48 24.19
C ASN A 36 35.69 25.54 25.04
N PRO A 37 36.89 25.70 24.46
CA PRO A 37 37.62 24.88 23.48
C PRO A 37 39.06 24.58 23.96
N SER A 38 39.78 23.62 23.35
CA SER A 38 41.26 23.68 23.28
C SER A 38 41.82 22.70 22.23
N GLU A 39 43.03 23.00 21.79
CA GLU A 39 43.57 22.76 20.47
C GLU A 39 44.22 21.40 20.23
N SER A 40 44.32 21.10 18.95
CA SER A 40 45.10 20.10 18.22
C SER A 40 46.54 19.87 18.70
N LYS A 41 46.94 18.59 18.81
CA LYS A 41 48.26 18.09 18.38
C LYS A 41 48.17 16.69 17.78
N THR A 42 48.89 16.56 16.68
CA THR A 42 49.14 15.40 15.82
C THR A 42 50.03 14.35 16.50
N HIS A 43 49.75 13.07 16.26
CA HIS A 43 50.81 12.06 16.10
C HIS A 43 50.31 10.83 15.33
N LEU A 44 50.91 10.59 14.16
CA LEU A 44 50.84 9.32 13.45
C LEU A 44 51.52 8.22 14.28
N LYS A 45 50.95 7.00 14.27
CA LYS A 45 51.66 5.77 13.84
C LYS A 45 50.71 4.56 13.80
N SER A 46 50.70 3.94 12.62
CA SER A 46 50.70 2.49 12.34
C SER A 46 49.74 1.58 13.10
N ASN A 47 48.83 0.94 12.36
CA ASN A 47 48.73 -0.52 12.39
C ASN A 47 48.22 -1.07 11.05
N ASN A 48 49.07 -1.87 10.42
CA ASN A 48 48.79 -2.63 9.22
C ASN A 48 47.81 -3.77 9.53
N LYS A 49 46.72 -3.81 8.75
CA LYS A 49 46.25 -4.97 7.98
C LYS A 49 46.32 -6.35 8.67
N LEU A 50 45.18 -6.84 9.16
CA LEU A 50 44.64 -8.20 8.91
C LEU A 50 43.35 -8.43 9.73
N ASN A 51 42.26 -8.73 9.01
CA ASN A 51 41.16 -9.64 9.37
C ASN A 51 40.17 -9.55 8.18
N LEU A 52 40.31 -10.39 7.15
CA LEU A 52 39.74 -11.74 7.08
C LEU A 52 38.29 -11.79 7.60
N SER A 53 37.38 -12.18 6.71
CA SER A 53 35.99 -12.60 6.94
C SER A 53 34.91 -11.51 7.16
N GLN A 54 34.53 -10.82 6.08
CA GLN A 54 33.15 -10.30 5.91
C GLN A 54 32.41 -11.03 4.78
N GLN A 55 32.75 -12.31 4.56
CA GLN A 55 32.18 -13.13 3.49
C GLN A 55 31.39 -14.34 3.98
N ASN A 56 31.15 -14.46 5.30
CA ASN A 56 30.36 -15.54 5.90
C ASN A 56 29.41 -14.99 6.99
N ARG A 57 28.44 -14.17 6.60
CA ARG A 57 27.26 -13.90 7.43
C ARG A 57 25.96 -13.82 6.61
N HIS A 58 25.94 -14.49 5.46
CA HIS A 58 24.72 -15.01 4.86
C HIS A 58 24.57 -16.47 5.30
N GLU A 59 24.56 -16.71 6.62
CA GLU A 59 24.00 -17.95 7.14
C GLU A 59 22.50 -17.92 6.87
N ASN A 60 22.12 -18.50 5.74
CA ASN A 60 21.06 -19.50 5.61
C ASN A 60 19.81 -19.37 6.53
N LEU A 61 19.32 -18.16 6.78
CA LEU A 61 17.87 -17.98 6.86
C LEU A 61 17.37 -18.17 5.43
N GLU A 62 17.07 -19.42 5.06
CA GLU A 62 16.02 -19.65 4.08
C GLU A 62 14.76 -18.98 4.65
N VAL A 63 14.57 -17.70 4.32
CA VAL A 63 13.30 -17.02 4.55
C VAL A 63 12.33 -17.70 3.59
N SER A 64 11.75 -18.80 4.07
CA SER A 64 10.72 -19.54 3.35
C SER A 64 9.62 -18.56 3.01
N LEU A 65 9.42 -18.32 1.72
CA LEU A 65 8.37 -17.43 1.24
C LEU A 65 7.02 -18.01 1.69
N PRO A 66 6.11 -17.17 2.23
CA PRO A 66 4.82 -17.64 2.72
C PRO A 66 4.06 -18.35 1.59
N THR A 67 3.57 -19.55 1.87
CA THR A 67 2.73 -20.32 0.95
C THR A 67 1.32 -19.73 0.90
N MET A 68 0.52 -20.14 -0.09
CA MET A 68 -0.88 -19.76 -0.11
C MET A 68 -1.61 -20.25 1.15
N SER A 69 -1.30 -21.45 1.67
CA SER A 69 -1.93 -21.92 2.91
C SER A 69 -1.56 -21.05 4.10
N ASP A 70 -0.29 -20.66 4.24
CA ASP A 70 0.15 -19.80 5.35
C ASP A 70 -0.62 -18.48 5.38
N ILE A 71 -0.83 -17.85 4.20
CA ILE A 71 -1.60 -16.60 4.08
C ILE A 71 -3.07 -16.83 4.46
N MET A 72 -3.66 -17.94 4.01
CA MET A 72 -5.06 -18.29 4.28
C MET A 72 -5.30 -18.69 5.75
N ASP A 73 -4.33 -19.36 6.39
CA ASP A 73 -4.37 -19.68 7.82
C ASP A 73 -4.25 -18.41 8.67
N ALA A 74 -3.28 -17.55 8.34
CA ALA A 74 -3.10 -16.27 9.01
C ALA A 74 -4.33 -15.36 8.85
N SER A 75 -5.03 -15.38 7.71
CA SER A 75 -6.26 -14.60 7.52
C SER A 75 -7.42 -15.15 8.36
N ARG A 76 -7.58 -16.47 8.46
CA ARG A 76 -8.58 -17.11 9.33
C ARG A 76 -8.35 -16.79 10.80
N ALA A 77 -7.09 -16.81 11.26
CA ALA A 77 -6.73 -16.36 12.61
C ALA A 77 -7.12 -14.90 12.88
N GLN A 78 -7.29 -14.11 11.81
CA GLN A 78 -7.79 -12.74 11.85
C GLN A 78 -9.29 -12.63 11.53
N ASN A 79 -10.10 -13.68 11.70
CA ASN A 79 -11.55 -13.69 11.44
C ASN A 79 -11.91 -13.29 9.98
N LEU A 80 -11.01 -13.55 9.03
CA LEU A 80 -11.19 -13.25 7.60
C LEU A 80 -11.28 -14.56 6.81
N ASP A 81 -12.33 -14.68 6.01
CA ASP A 81 -12.45 -15.68 4.97
C ASP A 81 -12.02 -15.07 3.63
N LEU A 82 -10.93 -15.56 3.07
CA LEU A 82 -10.42 -15.12 1.78
C LEU A 82 -10.71 -16.18 0.74
N LYS A 83 -11.21 -15.76 -0.42
CA LYS A 83 -11.44 -16.63 -1.57
C LYS A 83 -10.81 -16.04 -2.81
N LEU A 84 -9.93 -16.81 -3.44
CA LEU A 84 -9.40 -16.54 -4.78
C LEU A 84 -10.27 -17.27 -5.81
N GLN A 85 -10.66 -16.58 -6.87
CA GLN A 85 -11.39 -17.12 -8.02
C GLN A 85 -10.65 -16.70 -9.28
N THR A 86 -10.42 -17.63 -10.19
CA THR A 86 -9.70 -17.37 -11.45
C THR A 86 -10.60 -17.65 -12.64
N PHE A 87 -10.54 -16.79 -13.66
CA PHE A 87 -11.21 -16.96 -14.93
C PHE A 87 -10.24 -16.59 -16.06
N GLY A 88 -9.54 -17.60 -16.60
CA GLY A 88 -8.44 -17.38 -17.52
C GLY A 88 -7.33 -16.55 -16.87
N PRO A 89 -6.82 -15.49 -17.53
CA PRO A 89 -5.80 -14.64 -16.94
C PRO A 89 -6.34 -13.73 -15.83
N PHE A 90 -7.66 -13.56 -15.72
CA PHE A 90 -8.29 -12.70 -14.72
C PHE A 90 -8.46 -13.45 -13.41
N PHE A 91 -8.37 -12.73 -12.31
CA PHE A 91 -8.69 -13.26 -11.00
C PHE A 91 -9.42 -12.24 -10.15
N ARG A 92 -10.14 -12.76 -9.16
CA ARG A 92 -10.85 -12.01 -8.14
C ARG A 92 -10.55 -12.59 -6.79
N ILE A 93 -10.30 -11.70 -5.84
CA ILE A 93 -10.17 -12.05 -4.43
C ILE A 93 -11.30 -11.38 -3.67
N THR A 94 -12.02 -12.15 -2.87
CA THR A 94 -13.04 -11.63 -1.96
C THR A 94 -12.64 -11.90 -0.53
N ALA A 95 -12.81 -10.90 0.34
CA ALA A 95 -12.66 -11.04 1.78
C ALA A 95 -14.02 -10.90 2.45
N LYS A 96 -14.36 -11.86 3.31
CA LYS A 96 -15.55 -11.85 4.15
C LYS A 96 -15.17 -11.98 5.62
N SER A 97 -16.03 -11.48 6.50
CA SER A 97 -15.95 -11.79 7.93
C SER A 97 -16.37 -13.23 8.16
N LEU A 98 -15.57 -14.04 8.86
CA LEU A 98 -15.97 -15.41 9.20
C LEU A 98 -17.18 -15.42 10.15
N GLU A 99 -17.26 -14.45 11.04
CA GLU A 99 -18.36 -14.29 12.01
C GLU A 99 -19.67 -13.84 11.36
N THR A 100 -19.65 -12.73 10.61
CA THR A 100 -20.89 -12.13 10.08
C THR A 100 -21.21 -12.53 8.65
N GLN A 101 -20.30 -13.21 7.96
CA GLN A 101 -20.38 -13.58 6.54
C GLN A 101 -20.53 -12.40 5.57
N LYS A 102 -20.44 -11.15 6.08
CA LYS A 102 -20.49 -9.94 5.27
C LYS A 102 -19.18 -9.76 4.52
N GLN A 103 -19.29 -9.25 3.29
CA GLN A 103 -18.13 -8.91 2.48
C GLN A 103 -17.44 -7.66 3.02
N LEU A 104 -16.15 -7.78 3.33
CA LEU A 104 -15.31 -6.71 3.85
C LEU A 104 -14.50 -6.06 2.73
N GLY A 105 -14.13 -6.82 1.71
CA GLY A 105 -13.34 -6.28 0.61
C GLY A 105 -13.33 -7.17 -0.61
N ARG A 106 -12.85 -6.61 -1.71
CA ARG A 106 -12.63 -7.31 -2.95
C ARG A 106 -11.47 -6.67 -3.71
N ALA A 107 -10.71 -7.50 -4.40
CA ALA A 107 -9.77 -7.05 -5.41
C ALA A 107 -9.96 -7.84 -6.70
N ASP A 108 -9.70 -7.18 -7.82
CA ASP A 108 -9.66 -7.76 -9.16
C ASP A 108 -8.27 -7.50 -9.75
N GLY A 109 -7.79 -8.43 -10.57
CA GLY A 109 -6.53 -8.28 -11.29
C GLY A 109 -6.42 -9.29 -12.41
N LEU A 110 -5.33 -9.23 -13.14
CA LEU A 110 -5.06 -10.18 -14.21
C LEU A 110 -3.56 -10.44 -14.42
N ILE A 111 -3.26 -11.60 -14.99
CA ILE A 111 -1.92 -11.99 -15.39
C ILE A 111 -1.71 -11.58 -16.85
N ARG A 112 -0.91 -10.53 -17.07
CA ARG A 112 -0.52 -10.08 -18.42
C ARG A 112 0.70 -10.86 -18.90
N VAL A 113 0.64 -11.38 -20.12
CA VAL A 113 1.78 -11.98 -20.81
C VAL A 113 2.37 -10.93 -21.74
N TRP A 114 3.66 -10.63 -21.59
CA TRP A 114 4.37 -9.65 -22.42
C TRP A 114 5.72 -10.22 -22.89
N PHE A 115 6.33 -9.56 -23.88
CA PHE A 115 7.69 -9.86 -24.30
C PHE A 115 8.65 -9.54 -23.13
N GLY A 116 9.14 -10.58 -22.45
CA GLY A 116 9.91 -10.44 -21.19
C GLY A 116 9.31 -11.15 -19.98
N GLY A 117 8.15 -11.81 -20.13
CA GLY A 117 7.58 -12.69 -19.12
C GLY A 117 6.15 -12.32 -18.71
N LYS A 118 5.74 -12.77 -17.53
CA LYS A 118 4.41 -12.48 -16.97
C LYS A 118 4.47 -11.35 -15.96
N ILE A 119 3.47 -10.49 -16.00
CA ILE A 119 3.30 -9.35 -15.10
C ILE A 119 1.96 -9.53 -14.37
N LEU A 120 1.99 -9.39 -13.06
CA LEU A 120 0.79 -9.32 -12.24
C LEU A 120 0.23 -7.90 -12.30
N HIS A 121 -0.91 -7.73 -12.95
CA HIS A 121 -1.57 -6.43 -13.09
C HIS A 121 -2.71 -6.33 -12.08
N LEU A 122 -2.57 -5.43 -11.11
CA LEU A 122 -3.55 -5.22 -10.03
C LEU A 122 -4.47 -4.07 -10.44
N ASP A 123 -5.69 -4.41 -10.85
CA ASP A 123 -6.65 -3.48 -11.46
C ASP A 123 -7.40 -2.65 -10.41
N SER A 124 -8.12 -3.32 -9.51
CA SER A 124 -8.91 -2.61 -8.51
C SER A 124 -8.91 -3.32 -7.16
N MET A 125 -8.99 -2.51 -6.09
CA MET A 125 -9.21 -2.99 -4.73
C MET A 125 -10.21 -2.06 -4.05
N ARG A 126 -11.26 -2.66 -3.46
CA ARG A 126 -12.33 -1.94 -2.77
C ARG A 126 -12.54 -2.56 -1.41
N LEU A 127 -12.48 -1.74 -0.37
CA LEU A 127 -12.82 -2.13 1.00
C LEU A 127 -14.15 -1.49 1.37
N GLN A 128 -15.02 -2.25 2.01
CA GLN A 128 -16.37 -1.83 2.40
C GLN A 128 -16.35 -1.09 3.73
N ARG A 129 -17.40 -0.31 4.02
CA ARG A 129 -17.49 0.47 5.28
C ARG A 129 -17.49 -0.41 6.52
N GLU A 130 -17.95 -1.65 6.42
CA GLU A 130 -17.91 -2.68 7.45
C GLU A 130 -16.48 -2.87 7.98
N THR A 131 -15.47 -2.69 7.14
CA THR A 131 -14.04 -2.72 7.49
C THR A 131 -13.65 -1.62 8.49
N ILE A 132 -14.33 -0.47 8.46
CA ILE A 132 -14.04 0.69 9.33
C ILE A 132 -14.50 0.43 10.76
N GLY A 133 -15.59 -0.33 10.93
CA GLY A 133 -16.14 -0.68 12.24
C GLY A 133 -15.48 -1.89 12.90
N MET A 134 -14.55 -2.55 12.21
CA MET A 134 -13.75 -3.61 12.81
C MET A 134 -12.64 -2.98 13.65
N GLU A 135 -12.36 -3.54 14.83
CA GLU A 135 -11.15 -3.17 15.61
C GLU A 135 -9.84 -3.44 14.87
N LYS A 136 -9.93 -4.09 13.71
CA LYS A 136 -8.81 -4.41 12.83
C LYS A 136 -8.55 -3.23 11.91
N SER A 137 -7.28 -2.86 11.79
CA SER A 137 -6.88 -1.83 10.83
C SER A 137 -7.32 -2.22 9.41
N ILE A 138 -7.97 -1.30 8.70
CA ILE A 138 -8.25 -1.37 7.24
C ILE A 138 -6.99 -1.79 6.47
N PHE A 139 -5.82 -1.36 6.97
CA PHE A 139 -4.50 -1.74 6.48
C PHE A 139 -4.26 -3.26 6.52
N GLY A 140 -4.72 -3.95 7.57
CA GLY A 140 -4.57 -5.38 7.74
C GLY A 140 -5.36 -6.18 6.69
N ILE A 141 -6.64 -5.84 6.48
CA ILE A 141 -7.48 -6.52 5.49
C ILE A 141 -6.95 -6.29 4.07
N GLY A 142 -6.58 -5.05 3.75
CA GLY A 142 -5.95 -4.73 2.46
C GLY A 142 -4.65 -5.50 2.23
N LEU A 143 -3.81 -5.66 3.27
CA LEU A 143 -2.58 -6.45 3.19
C LEU A 143 -2.84 -7.92 2.92
N PHE A 144 -3.86 -8.53 3.54
CA PHE A 144 -4.24 -9.92 3.29
C PHE A 144 -4.76 -10.14 1.86
N ILE A 145 -5.64 -9.27 1.38
CA ILE A 145 -6.13 -9.32 -0.01
C ILE A 145 -4.94 -9.16 -0.98
N GLY A 146 -4.07 -8.18 -0.72
CA GLY A 146 -2.85 -7.97 -1.50
C GLY A 146 -1.91 -9.17 -1.48
N ALA A 147 -1.70 -9.81 -0.32
CA ALA A 147 -0.83 -10.97 -0.19
C ALA A 147 -1.33 -12.17 -0.99
N VAL A 148 -2.64 -12.44 -1.00
CA VAL A 148 -3.21 -13.48 -1.87
C VAL A 148 -2.97 -13.15 -3.34
N ALA A 149 -3.13 -11.88 -3.75
CA ALA A 149 -2.88 -11.46 -5.13
C ALA A 149 -1.41 -11.64 -5.54
N ILE A 150 -0.49 -11.18 -4.69
CA ILE A 150 0.96 -11.31 -4.90
C ILE A 150 1.37 -12.78 -4.95
N ARG A 151 0.89 -13.61 -4.01
CA ARG A 151 1.22 -15.03 -4.00
C ARG A 151 0.68 -15.73 -5.25
N HIS A 152 -0.55 -15.43 -5.64
CA HIS A 152 -1.13 -15.97 -6.87
C HIS A 152 -0.30 -15.60 -8.11
N GLY A 153 0.09 -14.33 -8.23
CA GLY A 153 0.98 -13.90 -9.31
C GLY A 153 2.32 -14.63 -9.30
N TYR A 154 2.90 -14.86 -8.12
CA TYR A 154 4.18 -15.56 -7.99
C TYR A 154 4.04 -17.02 -8.44
N ASP A 155 2.98 -17.71 -8.02
CA ASP A 155 2.66 -19.07 -8.45
C ASP A 155 2.41 -19.16 -9.96
N CYS A 156 1.88 -18.10 -10.57
CA CYS A 156 1.73 -18.00 -12.02
C CYS A 156 3.04 -17.73 -12.77
N GLY A 157 4.14 -17.45 -12.06
CA GLY A 157 5.47 -17.15 -12.62
C GLY A 157 5.71 -15.66 -12.91
N CYS A 158 4.93 -14.76 -12.31
CA CYS A 158 5.18 -13.32 -12.41
C CYS A 158 6.38 -12.93 -11.55
N LYS A 159 7.24 -12.06 -12.09
CA LYS A 159 8.34 -11.43 -11.32
C LYS A 159 7.97 -10.06 -10.80
N LYS A 160 7.09 -9.37 -11.54
CA LYS A 160 6.70 -7.99 -11.30
C LYS A 160 5.20 -7.85 -11.10
N ALA A 161 4.82 -7.02 -10.15
CA ALA A 161 3.46 -6.52 -9.95
C ALA A 161 3.41 -5.06 -10.40
N GLU A 162 2.31 -4.66 -11.02
CA GLU A 162 2.05 -3.26 -11.38
C GLU A 162 0.64 -2.86 -10.92
N LEU A 163 0.50 -1.59 -10.52
CA LEU A 163 -0.77 -0.95 -10.19
C LEU A 163 -0.76 0.52 -10.60
N LEU A 164 -1.95 1.12 -10.74
CA LEU A 164 -2.09 2.56 -10.87
C LEU A 164 -2.71 3.16 -9.59
N ALA A 165 -2.00 4.09 -8.97
CA ALA A 165 -2.59 4.97 -7.97
C ALA A 165 -3.32 6.10 -8.71
N ILE A 166 -4.61 5.90 -9.01
CA ILE A 166 -5.44 6.87 -9.74
C ILE A 166 -5.48 8.21 -8.99
N ASN A 167 -5.42 9.32 -9.73
CA ASN A 167 -5.54 10.67 -9.19
C ASN A 167 -6.97 11.21 -9.33
N ASP A 168 -7.86 10.80 -8.41
CA ASP A 168 -9.21 11.40 -8.30
C ASP A 168 -9.14 12.80 -7.68
N THR A 169 -8.35 12.95 -6.60
CA THR A 169 -7.98 14.24 -6.00
C THR A 169 -6.56 14.15 -5.46
N ASP A 170 -5.82 15.27 -5.49
CA ASP A 170 -4.41 15.31 -5.08
C ASP A 170 -4.17 14.81 -3.65
N LEU A 171 -5.11 15.09 -2.73
CA LEU A 171 -5.02 14.62 -1.35
C LEU A 171 -5.19 13.11 -1.24
N TYR A 172 -6.15 12.51 -1.96
CA TYR A 172 -6.33 11.06 -1.96
C TYR A 172 -5.19 10.36 -2.69
N HIS A 173 -4.78 10.91 -3.83
CA HIS A 173 -3.69 10.42 -4.64
C HIS A 173 -2.38 10.33 -3.85
N SER A 174 -1.97 11.41 -3.19
CA SER A 174 -0.76 11.45 -2.37
C SER A 174 -0.80 10.45 -1.20
N LYS A 175 -1.98 10.21 -0.60
CA LYS A 175 -2.18 9.18 0.43
C LYS A 175 -2.03 7.77 -0.14
N LEU A 176 -2.61 7.49 -1.31
CA LEU A 176 -2.50 6.20 -1.99
C LEU A 176 -1.05 5.90 -2.37
N VAL A 177 -0.35 6.85 -2.98
CA VAL A 177 1.07 6.69 -3.34
C VAL A 177 1.91 6.42 -2.10
N ARG A 178 1.73 7.19 -1.01
CA ARG A 178 2.47 6.95 0.24
C ARG A 178 2.15 5.59 0.86
N PHE A 179 0.90 5.14 0.80
CA PHE A 179 0.49 3.83 1.26
C PHE A 179 1.18 2.72 0.46
N TYR A 180 1.14 2.78 -0.87
CA TYR A 180 1.75 1.78 -1.74
C TYR A 180 3.28 1.75 -1.61
N LYS A 181 3.92 2.91 -1.44
CA LYS A 181 5.36 2.99 -1.08
C LYS A 181 5.66 2.26 0.22
N ARG A 182 4.85 2.47 1.26
CA ARG A 182 5.06 1.82 2.57
C ARG A 182 4.98 0.29 2.45
N ILE A 183 4.06 -0.25 1.65
CA ILE A 183 3.93 -1.71 1.49
C ILE A 183 4.98 -2.31 0.56
N GLY A 184 5.69 -1.52 -0.25
CA GLY A 184 6.84 -1.97 -1.05
C GLY A 184 6.77 -1.71 -2.54
N PHE A 185 5.81 -0.92 -3.02
CA PHE A 185 5.78 -0.48 -4.41
C PHE A 185 6.62 0.78 -4.62
N GLU A 186 7.17 0.93 -5.80
CA GLU A 186 7.97 2.08 -6.21
C GLU A 186 7.25 2.84 -7.33
N THR A 187 7.40 4.17 -7.34
CA THR A 187 6.82 5.01 -8.39
C THR A 187 7.67 4.91 -9.65
N VAL A 188 7.07 4.48 -10.75
CA VAL A 188 7.78 4.26 -12.02
C VAL A 188 7.48 5.37 -13.02
N TYR A 189 6.21 5.76 -13.12
CA TYR A 189 5.77 6.70 -14.14
C TYR A 189 4.55 7.48 -13.67
N GLU A 190 4.55 8.79 -13.92
CA GLU A 190 3.40 9.64 -13.68
C GLU A 190 2.61 9.77 -14.97
N VAL A 191 1.40 9.20 -14.97
CA VAL A 191 0.47 9.24 -16.10
C VAL A 191 -0.27 10.56 -16.03
N THR A 192 0.13 11.55 -16.82
CA THR A 192 -0.45 12.92 -16.79
C THR A 192 -1.58 13.13 -17.79
N GLY A 193 -1.66 12.27 -18.80
CA GLY A 193 -2.60 12.39 -19.92
C GLY A 193 -2.17 13.38 -21.02
N SER A 194 -0.94 13.91 -20.95
CA SER A 194 -0.46 14.95 -21.87
C SER A 194 0.43 14.42 -23.00
N SER A 195 0.97 13.20 -22.86
CA SER A 195 1.87 12.58 -23.83
C SER A 195 1.25 11.35 -24.52
N VAL A 196 1.80 10.97 -25.68
CA VAL A 196 1.39 9.73 -26.38
C VAL A 196 1.64 8.48 -25.52
N GLY A 197 2.68 8.49 -24.69
CA GLY A 197 2.95 7.44 -23.70
C GLY A 197 1.83 7.33 -22.67
N ASP A 198 1.31 8.46 -22.19
CA ASP A 198 0.17 8.51 -21.28
C ASP A 198 -1.08 7.88 -21.88
N MET A 199 -1.32 8.07 -23.18
CA MET A 199 -2.51 7.52 -23.84
C MET A 199 -2.55 5.99 -23.78
N SER A 200 -1.39 5.32 -23.90
CA SER A 200 -1.30 3.86 -23.73
C SER A 200 -1.59 3.43 -22.29
N HIS A 201 -1.09 4.16 -21.30
CA HIS A 201 -1.34 3.90 -19.90
C HIS A 201 -2.80 4.17 -19.51
N MET A 202 -3.40 5.24 -20.04
CA MET A 202 -4.80 5.57 -19.85
C MET A 202 -5.73 4.52 -20.47
N MET A 203 -5.37 3.93 -21.62
CA MET A 203 -6.13 2.79 -22.17
C MET A 203 -6.06 1.55 -21.26
N VAL A 204 -4.91 1.30 -20.65
CA VAL A 204 -4.70 0.12 -19.79
C VAL A 204 -5.38 0.28 -18.43
N TRP A 205 -5.33 1.46 -17.83
CA TRP A 205 -5.76 1.71 -16.45
C TRP A 205 -7.04 2.54 -16.32
N GLY A 206 -7.51 3.15 -17.42
CA GLY A 206 -8.73 3.96 -17.45
C GLY A 206 -8.63 5.36 -16.83
N GLY A 207 -7.42 5.85 -16.50
CA GLY A 207 -7.28 7.17 -15.86
C GLY A 207 -5.85 7.70 -15.73
N VAL A 208 -5.76 8.91 -15.19
CA VAL A 208 -4.53 9.63 -14.82
C VAL A 208 -4.13 9.21 -13.40
N GLY A 209 -2.83 9.17 -13.12
CA GLY A 209 -2.34 8.76 -11.81
C GLY A 209 -0.87 8.39 -11.81
N THR A 210 -0.41 7.74 -10.75
CA THR A 210 0.98 7.30 -10.64
C THR A 210 1.05 5.80 -10.80
N ARG A 211 1.72 5.33 -11.86
CA ARG A 211 2.03 3.92 -12.07
C ARG A 211 3.11 3.51 -11.10
N MET A 212 2.88 2.39 -10.42
CA MET A 212 3.80 1.83 -9.45
C MET A 212 4.07 0.36 -9.73
N ASP A 213 5.31 -0.06 -9.55
CA ASP A 213 5.76 -1.44 -9.75
C ASP A 213 6.39 -2.00 -8.47
N ALA A 214 6.43 -3.33 -8.36
CA ALA A 214 7.13 -4.03 -7.28
C ALA A 214 7.61 -5.42 -7.74
N ASN A 215 8.69 -5.92 -7.16
CA ASN A 215 9.10 -7.32 -7.30
C ASN A 215 8.29 -8.20 -6.34
N LEU A 216 7.70 -9.30 -6.84
CA LEU A 216 6.83 -10.15 -6.03
C LEU A 216 7.57 -10.84 -4.88
N GLN A 217 8.82 -11.25 -5.11
CA GLN A 217 9.62 -11.93 -4.10
C GLN A 217 9.95 -10.98 -2.95
N ASP A 218 10.34 -9.74 -3.26
CA ASP A 218 10.63 -8.72 -2.25
C ASP A 218 9.39 -8.38 -1.42
N LEU A 219 8.21 -8.29 -2.05
CA LEU A 219 6.95 -8.09 -1.35
C LEU A 219 6.65 -9.24 -0.38
N MET A 220 6.81 -10.48 -0.81
CA MET A 220 6.58 -11.65 0.03
C MET A 220 7.56 -11.73 1.21
N ILE A 221 8.83 -11.41 1.00
CA ILE A 221 9.83 -11.34 2.08
C ILE A 221 9.44 -10.24 3.08
N LYS A 222 9.10 -9.05 2.57
CA LYS A 222 8.71 -7.90 3.40
C LYS A 222 7.47 -8.18 4.25
N TRP A 223 6.52 -8.95 3.73
CA TRP A 223 5.27 -9.27 4.43
C TRP A 223 5.32 -10.60 5.19
N CYS A 224 6.37 -11.40 5.04
CA CYS A 224 6.53 -12.74 5.61
C CYS A 224 6.21 -12.80 7.12
N SER A 225 6.67 -11.82 7.89
CA SER A 225 6.40 -11.71 9.33
C SER A 225 4.91 -11.67 9.72
N ARG A 226 4.01 -11.38 8.77
CA ARG A 226 2.55 -11.31 9.00
C ARG A 226 1.83 -12.62 8.72
N PHE A 227 2.48 -13.54 8.00
CA PHE A 227 1.87 -14.79 7.56
C PHE A 227 2.54 -16.03 8.14
N ASN A 228 3.73 -15.86 8.73
CA ASN A 228 4.36 -16.94 9.48
C ASN A 228 3.53 -17.22 10.74
N SER A 229 2.66 -18.21 10.63
CA SER A 229 2.16 -18.95 11.78
C SER A 229 3.39 -19.51 12.50
N LYS A 230 3.53 -19.23 13.80
CA LYS A 230 4.52 -19.93 14.62
C LYS A 230 4.16 -21.42 14.53
N LYS A 231 4.88 -22.17 13.70
CA LYS A 231 4.80 -23.62 13.66
C LYS A 231 5.35 -24.19 14.95
#